data_AF-A0A9D4LGQ1-F1
#
_entry.id   AF-A0A9D4LGQ1-F1
#
_cell.length_a   1.000
_cell.length_b   1.000
_cell.length_c   1.000
_cell.angle_alpha   90.00
_cell.angle_beta   90.00
_cell.angle_gamma   90.00
#
_symmetry.space_group_name_H-M   'P 1'
#
loop_
_entity.id
_entity.type
_entity.pdbx_description
1 polymer ?
#
loop_
_entity_poly.entity_id
_entity_poly.type
_entity_poly.pdbx_seq_one_letter_code
_entity_poly.pdbx_strand_id
1 'polypeptide(L)'
;MTSNEKVPLEDIVSVNVVRAGSSYVSMEVKGVSLVARIDSGAEISILSSTVYDKFVRKPGTLKDVNMKMADGTVLLGFIVHPVNMEIGRQTFKERLYVAPISDEMLLGHDLLLHLGVLLDLKSDTLVINNEHIPLNTHFKDGKPVVARVTIAKRTVVPPNSVVRLKCDMCVQMKDYFVEPKTDMKLVVPRVVRHGGDCPVVSFINPSENYRVLKKGSIIGNAYECSEFQEDPFCEQSADVTCSTVKEGELCNHQCEKGPKEVPSHLQEMYVKSIVGLNEEQAKELAKLLCNFQDVFAKDDYDLGSFNQIEH
;
A
#
# COMPACT_ATOMS: atom_id res chain seq x y z
N MET A 1 -11.45 34.99 -12.47
CA MET A 1 -11.80 33.97 -13.48
C MET A 1 -10.62 33.03 -13.59
N THR A 2 -10.91 31.73 -13.46
CA THR A 2 -10.04 30.53 -13.59
C THR A 2 -8.86 30.41 -12.61
N SER A 3 -9.24 29.97 -11.42
CA SER A 3 -8.46 29.25 -10.40
C SER A 3 -7.99 27.88 -10.90
N ASN A 4 -6.68 27.61 -10.83
CA ASN A 4 -6.12 26.26 -10.81
C ASN A 4 -5.57 26.05 -9.40
N GLU A 5 -6.39 25.49 -8.52
CA GLU A 5 -5.97 25.00 -7.20
C GLU A 5 -5.12 23.74 -7.40
N LYS A 6 -3.92 23.71 -6.81
CA LYS A 6 -3.15 22.48 -6.64
C LYS A 6 -3.12 22.12 -5.16
N VAL A 7 -3.58 20.91 -4.89
CA VAL A 7 -3.88 20.28 -3.59
C VAL A 7 -2.57 19.85 -2.90
N PRO A 8 -2.49 19.83 -1.55
CA PRO A 8 -1.28 19.46 -0.81
C PRO A 8 -1.02 17.94 -0.88
N LEU A 9 0.25 17.54 -0.93
CA LEU A 9 0.69 16.15 -0.80
C LEU A 9 0.54 15.69 0.65
N GLU A 10 -0.54 14.93 0.93
CA GLU A 10 -0.79 14.27 2.21
C GLU A 10 0.10 13.03 2.42
N ASP A 11 0.38 12.72 3.68
CA ASP A 11 1.11 11.53 4.11
C ASP A 11 0.51 10.25 3.49
N ILE A 12 1.34 9.48 2.78
CA ILE A 12 0.92 8.18 2.21
C ILE A 12 0.68 7.19 3.35
N VAL A 13 -0.56 7.15 3.85
CA VAL A 13 -1.03 6.09 4.76
C VAL A 13 -1.35 4.86 3.90
N SER A 14 -0.37 3.96 3.77
CA SER A 14 -0.57 2.66 3.14
C SER A 14 -1.30 1.72 4.09
N VAL A 15 -2.62 1.67 4.00
CA VAL A 15 -3.45 0.67 4.68
C VAL A 15 -3.42 -0.62 3.89
N ASN A 16 -2.51 -1.54 4.25
CA ASN A 16 -2.50 -2.87 3.66
C ASN A 16 -3.45 -3.79 4.42
N VAL A 17 -4.52 -4.19 3.75
CA VAL A 17 -5.49 -5.16 4.23
C VAL A 17 -4.90 -6.55 4.08
N VAL A 18 -4.66 -7.23 5.20
CA VAL A 18 -4.56 -8.70 5.17
C VAL A 18 -5.93 -9.19 4.72
N ARG A 19 -6.08 -9.58 3.45
CA ARG A 19 -7.29 -10.26 2.98
C ARG A 19 -7.33 -11.61 3.69
N ALA A 20 -7.96 -11.65 4.87
CA ALA A 20 -8.53 -12.88 5.39
C ALA A 20 -9.41 -13.43 4.27
N GLY A 21 -9.19 -14.68 3.86
CA GLY A 21 -9.84 -15.16 2.65
C GLY A 21 -11.35 -15.06 2.77
N SER A 22 -11.93 -14.30 1.86
CA SER A 22 -13.37 -14.19 1.70
C SER A 22 -13.86 -15.38 0.87
N SER A 23 -14.97 -15.95 1.31
CA SER A 23 -15.70 -16.94 0.53
C SER A 23 -16.61 -16.22 -0.45
N TYR A 24 -16.59 -16.62 -1.72
CA TYR A 24 -17.48 -16.09 -2.72
C TYR A 24 -18.29 -17.21 -3.36
N VAL A 25 -19.42 -16.86 -3.95
CA VAL A 25 -20.24 -17.78 -4.73
C VAL A 25 -20.61 -17.13 -6.05
N SER A 26 -20.55 -17.91 -7.13
CA SER A 26 -21.07 -17.46 -8.43
C SER A 26 -22.59 -17.47 -8.40
N MET A 27 -23.19 -16.40 -8.91
CA MET A 27 -24.64 -16.26 -9.01
C MET A 27 -25.03 -15.42 -10.22
N GLU A 28 -26.32 -15.47 -10.56
CA GLU A 28 -26.91 -14.61 -11.56
C GLU A 28 -27.96 -13.70 -10.91
N VAL A 29 -27.95 -12.42 -11.26
CA VAL A 29 -28.99 -11.47 -10.89
C VAL A 29 -29.52 -10.82 -12.14
N LYS A 30 -30.80 -11.06 -12.46
CA LYS A 30 -31.48 -10.48 -13.63
C LYS A 30 -30.73 -10.70 -14.96
N GLY A 31 -30.18 -11.89 -15.20
CA GLY A 31 -29.41 -12.18 -16.42
C GLY A 31 -27.94 -11.74 -16.38
N VAL A 32 -27.47 -11.13 -15.29
CA VAL A 32 -26.08 -10.72 -15.13
C VAL A 32 -25.39 -11.70 -14.18
N SER A 33 -24.43 -12.46 -14.71
CA SER A 33 -23.55 -13.31 -13.90
C SER A 33 -22.58 -12.44 -13.11
N LEU A 34 -22.43 -12.75 -11.82
CA LEU A 34 -21.57 -12.05 -10.89
C LEU A 34 -20.99 -13.01 -9.84
N VAL A 35 -20.03 -12.51 -9.06
CA VAL A 35 -19.45 -13.22 -7.93
C VAL A 35 -19.80 -12.47 -6.63
N ALA A 36 -20.60 -13.10 -5.78
CA ALA A 36 -21.05 -12.50 -4.53
C ALA A 36 -20.16 -12.94 -3.36
N ARG A 37 -19.72 -11.98 -2.54
CA ARG A 37 -19.02 -12.27 -1.28
C ARG A 37 -20.03 -12.72 -0.25
N ILE A 38 -19.73 -13.81 0.44
CA ILE A 38 -20.50 -14.28 1.58
C ILE A 38 -20.09 -13.46 2.80
N ASP A 39 -21.02 -12.69 3.35
CA ASP A 39 -20.78 -11.82 4.49
C ASP A 39 -21.87 -12.00 5.54
N SER A 40 -21.69 -12.98 6.43
CA SER A 40 -22.61 -13.19 7.55
C SER A 40 -22.60 -12.05 8.58
N GLY A 41 -21.64 -11.12 8.48
CA GLY A 41 -21.58 -9.93 9.33
C GLY A 41 -22.44 -8.78 8.81
N ALA A 42 -22.83 -8.80 7.53
CA ALA A 42 -23.78 -7.86 6.97
C ALA A 42 -25.21 -8.31 7.30
N GLU A 43 -26.05 -7.40 7.82
CA GLU A 43 -27.46 -7.70 8.10
C GLU A 43 -28.28 -7.85 6.82
N ILE A 44 -27.93 -7.06 5.80
CA ILE A 44 -28.64 -6.96 4.52
C ILE A 44 -27.74 -7.30 3.34
N SER A 45 -28.33 -7.87 2.29
CA SER A 45 -27.64 -8.15 1.04
C SER A 45 -27.63 -6.93 0.13
N ILE A 46 -26.45 -6.58 -0.39
CA ILE A 46 -26.21 -5.35 -1.16
C ILE A 46 -25.62 -5.70 -2.53
N LEU A 47 -26.24 -5.24 -3.59
CA LEU A 47 -25.72 -5.26 -4.95
C LEU A 47 -24.96 -3.98 -5.24
N SER A 48 -23.82 -4.08 -5.94
CA SER A 48 -23.10 -2.87 -6.34
C SER A 48 -23.86 -2.05 -7.37
N SER A 49 -23.73 -0.72 -7.30
CA SER A 49 -24.23 0.18 -8.34
C SER A 49 -23.63 -0.17 -9.72
N THR A 50 -22.37 -0.62 -9.76
CA THR A 50 -21.69 -0.98 -11.01
C THR A 50 -22.30 -2.22 -11.68
N VAL A 51 -22.78 -3.21 -10.91
CA VAL A 51 -23.51 -4.35 -11.45
C VAL A 51 -24.93 -3.96 -11.82
N TYR A 52 -25.59 -3.17 -10.96
CA TYR A 52 -26.94 -2.67 -11.22
C TYR A 52 -27.04 -1.91 -12.54
N ASP A 53 -26.02 -1.13 -12.89
CA ASP A 53 -25.96 -0.38 -14.15
C ASP A 53 -25.84 -1.27 -15.40
N LYS A 54 -25.40 -2.54 -15.24
CA LYS A 54 -25.37 -3.53 -16.33
C LYS A 54 -26.76 -4.10 -16.66
N PHE A 55 -27.79 -3.85 -15.84
CA PHE A 55 -29.13 -4.36 -16.11
C PHE A 55 -29.76 -3.72 -17.35
N VAL A 56 -30.10 -4.55 -18.34
CA VAL A 56 -30.78 -4.12 -19.59
C VAL A 56 -32.06 -3.32 -19.31
N ARG A 57 -32.82 -3.72 -18.28
CA ARG A 57 -33.96 -2.98 -17.78
C ARG A 57 -33.80 -2.77 -16.29
N LYS A 58 -33.75 -1.53 -15.81
CA LYS A 58 -33.66 -1.25 -14.38
C LYS A 58 -34.99 -1.58 -13.68
N PRO A 59 -35.00 -2.37 -12.59
CA PRO A 59 -36.19 -2.52 -11.74
C PRO A 59 -36.57 -1.15 -11.15
N GLY A 60 -37.86 -0.96 -10.82
CA GLY A 60 -38.29 0.29 -10.19
C GLY A 60 -37.64 0.46 -8.81
N THR A 61 -37.19 1.67 -8.50
CA THR A 61 -36.73 2.02 -7.16
C THR A 61 -37.91 2.14 -6.21
N LEU A 62 -37.81 1.54 -5.02
CA LEU A 62 -38.82 1.61 -3.97
C LEU A 62 -38.58 2.80 -3.03
N LYS A 63 -37.33 2.93 -2.55
CA LYS A 63 -36.98 3.93 -1.53
C LYS A 63 -35.48 4.14 -1.47
N ASP A 64 -35.05 5.38 -1.26
CA ASP A 64 -33.67 5.70 -0.86
C ASP A 64 -33.43 5.34 0.61
N VAL A 65 -32.22 4.85 0.90
CA VAL A 65 -31.85 4.35 2.21
C VAL A 65 -30.44 4.77 2.60
N ASN A 66 -30.25 4.94 3.90
CA ASN A 66 -28.96 5.18 4.52
C ASN A 66 -28.59 3.91 5.28
N MET A 67 -27.50 3.27 4.89
CA MET A 67 -27.00 2.05 5.52
C MET A 67 -25.82 2.41 6.42
N LYS A 68 -25.78 1.85 7.62
CA LYS A 68 -24.68 2.08 8.55
C LYS A 68 -23.64 0.98 8.36
N MET A 69 -22.41 1.38 8.09
CA MET A 69 -21.28 0.48 7.89
C MET A 69 -20.63 0.11 9.24
N ALA A 70 -19.82 -0.94 9.25
CA ALA A 70 -19.16 -1.45 10.45
C ALA A 70 -18.16 -0.45 11.07
N ASP A 71 -17.58 0.44 10.25
CA ASP A 71 -16.69 1.52 10.68
C ASP A 71 -17.45 2.76 11.21
N GLY A 72 -18.78 2.71 11.22
CA GLY A 72 -19.65 3.80 11.66
C GLY A 72 -20.01 4.82 10.57
N THR A 73 -19.45 4.69 9.36
CA THR A 73 -19.82 5.54 8.23
C THR A 73 -21.21 5.22 7.71
N VAL A 74 -21.78 6.15 6.94
CA VAL A 74 -23.10 5.99 6.31
C VAL A 74 -22.92 5.84 4.82
N LEU A 75 -23.42 4.72 4.28
CA LEU A 75 -23.46 4.42 2.86
C LEU A 75 -24.86 4.73 2.32
N LEU A 76 -24.92 5.62 1.34
CA LEU A 76 -26.16 5.95 0.63
C LEU A 76 -26.46 4.88 -0.42
N GLY A 77 -27.73 4.48 -0.51
CA GLY A 77 -28.19 3.56 -1.53
C GLY A 77 -29.71 3.61 -1.69
N PHE A 78 -30.25 2.62 -2.39
CA PHE A 78 -31.70 2.52 -2.61
C PHE A 78 -32.14 1.07 -2.71
N ILE A 79 -33.41 0.81 -2.39
CA ILE A 79 -34.02 -0.51 -2.52
C ILE A 79 -34.73 -0.61 -3.86
N VAL A 80 -34.58 -1.74 -4.56
CA VAL A 80 -35.29 -2.01 -5.81
C VAL A 80 -36.40 -3.04 -5.62
N HIS A 81 -37.38 -3.02 -6.53
CA HIS A 81 -38.41 -4.07 -6.62
C HIS A 81 -37.77 -5.46 -6.73
N PRO A 82 -38.49 -6.53 -6.31
CA PRO A 82 -37.97 -7.89 -6.37
C PRO A 82 -37.40 -8.26 -7.73
N VAL A 83 -36.17 -8.78 -7.75
CA VAL A 83 -35.48 -9.24 -8.96
C VAL A 83 -35.24 -10.74 -8.91
N ASN A 84 -35.21 -11.38 -10.09
CA ASN A 84 -34.82 -12.79 -10.20
C ASN A 84 -33.34 -12.95 -9.86
N MET A 85 -33.05 -13.93 -9.02
CA MET A 85 -31.70 -14.33 -8.64
C MET A 85 -31.57 -15.84 -8.76
N GLU A 86 -30.38 -16.28 -9.16
CA GLU A 86 -30.04 -17.70 -9.27
C GLU A 86 -28.70 -17.99 -8.62
N ILE A 87 -28.66 -18.99 -7.74
CA ILE A 87 -27.42 -19.50 -7.12
C ILE A 87 -27.46 -21.03 -7.26
N GLY A 88 -26.52 -21.61 -7.99
CA GLY A 88 -26.58 -23.03 -8.35
C GLY A 88 -27.84 -23.33 -9.17
N ARG A 89 -28.66 -24.29 -8.72
CA ARG A 89 -29.99 -24.59 -9.32
C ARG A 89 -31.14 -23.87 -8.64
N GLN A 90 -30.87 -23.04 -7.65
CA GLN A 90 -31.89 -22.36 -6.87
C GLN A 90 -32.25 -21.05 -7.54
N THR A 91 -33.53 -20.86 -7.86
CA THR A 91 -34.07 -19.61 -8.39
C THR A 91 -35.02 -18.99 -7.38
N PHE A 92 -34.84 -17.71 -7.07
CA PHE A 92 -35.68 -16.98 -6.14
C PHE A 92 -35.85 -15.51 -6.55
N LYS A 93 -36.78 -14.82 -5.91
CA LYS A 93 -37.02 -13.38 -6.10
C LYS A 93 -36.93 -12.68 -4.78
N GLU A 94 -36.08 -11.66 -4.70
CA GLU A 94 -36.04 -10.80 -3.53
C GLU A 94 -35.76 -9.35 -3.87
N ARG A 95 -36.15 -8.45 -2.94
CA ARG A 95 -35.74 -7.06 -2.98
C ARG A 95 -34.24 -6.96 -2.70
N LEU A 96 -33.57 -6.05 -3.40
CA LEU A 96 -32.14 -5.82 -3.20
C LEU A 96 -31.88 -4.37 -2.84
N TYR A 97 -30.87 -4.20 -2.00
CA TYR A 97 -30.25 -2.91 -1.74
C TYR A 97 -29.19 -2.67 -2.79
N VAL A 98 -29.12 -1.46 -3.34
CA VAL A 98 -28.12 -1.05 -4.33
C VAL A 98 -27.32 0.10 -3.76
N ALA A 99 -25.99 -0.03 -3.78
CA ALA A 99 -25.08 0.97 -3.22
C ALA A 99 -23.70 0.95 -3.89
N PRO A 100 -22.90 2.03 -3.79
CA PRO A 100 -21.55 2.07 -4.33
C PRO A 100 -20.58 1.29 -3.43
N ILE A 101 -20.62 -0.05 -3.55
CA ILE A 101 -19.67 -0.97 -2.91
C ILE A 101 -18.64 -1.49 -3.93
N SER A 102 -17.49 -1.95 -3.44
CA SER A 102 -16.39 -2.47 -4.26
C SER A 102 -16.61 -3.89 -4.76
N ASP A 103 -17.17 -4.78 -3.92
CA ASP A 103 -17.60 -6.12 -4.35
C ASP A 103 -18.79 -6.04 -5.30
N GLU A 104 -18.93 -7.00 -6.21
CA GLU A 104 -20.09 -7.05 -7.11
C GLU A 104 -21.40 -7.23 -6.34
N MET A 105 -21.38 -8.02 -5.26
CA MET A 105 -22.49 -8.20 -4.33
C MET A 105 -21.98 -8.69 -2.96
N LEU A 106 -22.62 -8.23 -1.88
CA LEU A 106 -22.53 -8.82 -0.56
C LEU A 106 -23.79 -9.65 -0.29
N LEU A 107 -23.62 -10.94 0.01
CA LEU A 107 -24.68 -11.82 0.51
C LEU A 107 -24.70 -11.74 2.04
N GLY A 108 -25.62 -10.92 2.53
CA GLY A 108 -25.87 -10.67 3.94
C GLY A 108 -26.74 -11.74 4.59
N HIS A 109 -26.89 -11.60 5.91
CA HIS A 109 -27.63 -12.51 6.77
C HIS A 109 -29.08 -12.71 6.31
N ASP A 110 -29.75 -11.67 5.81
CA ASP A 110 -31.12 -11.74 5.29
C ASP A 110 -31.33 -12.84 4.23
N LEU A 111 -30.54 -12.84 3.16
CA LEU A 111 -30.65 -13.83 2.09
C LEU A 111 -30.07 -15.18 2.50
N LEU A 112 -28.96 -15.19 3.27
CA LEU A 112 -28.38 -16.43 3.78
C LEU A 112 -29.38 -17.21 4.65
N LEU A 113 -30.12 -16.50 5.51
CA LEU A 113 -31.15 -17.09 6.37
C LEU A 113 -32.37 -17.52 5.54
N HIS A 114 -32.86 -16.68 4.64
CA HIS A 114 -34.03 -16.98 3.80
C HIS A 114 -33.81 -18.24 2.94
N LEU A 115 -32.61 -18.41 2.39
CA LEU A 115 -32.25 -19.57 1.58
C LEU A 115 -31.94 -20.82 2.41
N GLY A 116 -31.85 -20.71 3.74
CA GLY A 116 -31.47 -21.84 4.61
C GLY A 116 -30.06 -22.34 4.33
N VAL A 117 -29.13 -21.43 4.04
CA VAL A 117 -27.75 -21.75 3.67
C VAL A 117 -27.01 -22.45 4.81
N LEU A 118 -26.27 -23.51 4.46
CA LEU A 118 -25.20 -24.05 5.29
C LEU A 118 -23.86 -23.79 4.61
N LEU A 119 -22.97 -23.05 5.28
CA LEU A 119 -21.62 -22.77 4.80
C LEU A 119 -20.66 -23.86 5.27
N ASP A 120 -20.28 -24.78 4.38
CA ASP A 120 -19.31 -25.84 4.67
C ASP A 120 -17.90 -25.39 4.23
N LEU A 121 -17.18 -24.79 5.17
CA LEU A 121 -15.80 -24.34 4.97
C LEU A 121 -14.80 -25.49 4.83
N LYS A 122 -15.17 -26.72 5.22
CA LYS A 122 -14.28 -27.88 5.11
C LYS A 122 -14.24 -28.39 3.68
N SER A 123 -15.39 -28.45 3.03
CA SER A 123 -15.51 -28.83 1.61
C SER A 123 -15.45 -27.65 0.64
N ASP A 124 -15.37 -26.42 1.17
CA ASP A 124 -15.43 -25.18 0.41
C ASP A 124 -16.71 -25.07 -0.45
N THR A 125 -17.85 -25.34 0.18
CA THR A 125 -19.16 -25.33 -0.49
C THR A 125 -20.23 -24.57 0.29
N LEU A 126 -21.07 -23.85 -0.44
CA LEU A 126 -22.37 -23.38 0.02
C LEU A 126 -23.40 -24.49 -0.19
N VAL A 127 -24.13 -24.88 0.85
CA VAL A 127 -25.19 -25.90 0.75
C VAL A 127 -26.56 -25.22 0.83
N ILE A 128 -27.36 -25.36 -0.22
CA ILE A 128 -28.75 -24.86 -0.29
C ILE A 128 -29.63 -26.00 -0.76
N ASN A 129 -30.69 -26.35 -0.02
CA ASN A 129 -31.62 -27.44 -0.39
C ASN A 129 -30.91 -28.75 -0.79
N ASN A 130 -29.87 -29.15 -0.05
CA ASN A 130 -28.98 -30.31 -0.30
C ASN A 130 -28.14 -30.25 -1.59
N GLU A 131 -28.16 -29.12 -2.31
CA GLU A 131 -27.21 -28.86 -3.39
C GLU A 131 -25.92 -28.29 -2.83
N HIS A 132 -24.78 -28.89 -3.20
CA HIS A 132 -23.46 -28.39 -2.87
C HIS A 132 -22.96 -27.50 -4.00
N ILE A 133 -22.86 -26.21 -3.74
CA ILE A 133 -22.41 -25.18 -4.67
C ILE A 133 -20.97 -24.82 -4.29
N PRO A 134 -19.99 -24.97 -5.20
CA PRO A 134 -18.60 -24.66 -4.89
C PRO A 134 -18.42 -23.17 -4.59
N LEU A 135 -17.62 -22.88 -3.57
CA LEU A 135 -17.19 -21.52 -3.29
C LEU A 135 -16.02 -21.17 -4.20
N ASN A 136 -16.05 -19.95 -4.71
CA ASN A 136 -14.88 -19.32 -5.29
C ASN A 136 -14.12 -18.68 -4.14
N THR A 137 -13.37 -19.47 -3.38
CA THR A 137 -12.40 -18.85 -2.50
C THR A 137 -11.25 -18.31 -3.35
N HIS A 138 -10.84 -17.06 -3.13
CA HIS A 138 -9.58 -16.56 -3.69
C HIS A 138 -8.34 -17.27 -3.10
N PHE A 139 -8.55 -18.35 -2.34
CA PHE A 139 -7.55 -19.37 -2.03
C PHE A 139 -7.25 -20.27 -3.23
N LYS A 140 -7.04 -19.72 -4.43
CA LYS A 140 -6.21 -20.43 -5.42
C LYS A 140 -4.77 -20.36 -4.90
N ASP A 141 -4.36 -21.42 -4.19
CA ASP A 141 -3.05 -21.71 -3.57
C ASP A 141 -2.88 -21.40 -2.06
N GLY A 142 -3.96 -21.09 -1.34
CA GLY A 142 -4.16 -21.60 0.03
C GLY A 142 -3.16 -21.27 1.14
N LYS A 143 -2.34 -20.21 1.05
CA LYS A 143 -1.65 -19.55 2.18
C LYS A 143 -1.23 -18.15 1.74
N PRO A 144 -1.38 -17.07 2.55
CA PRO A 144 -0.49 -15.93 2.36
C PRO A 144 0.92 -16.52 2.40
N VAL A 145 1.67 -16.39 1.30
CA VAL A 145 3.07 -16.80 1.35
C VAL A 145 3.69 -15.85 2.36
N VAL A 146 4.10 -16.41 3.50
CA VAL A 146 4.84 -15.68 4.52
C VAL A 146 6.25 -16.24 4.49
N ALA A 147 7.22 -15.38 4.18
CA ALA A 147 8.62 -15.76 4.18
C ALA A 147 9.28 -15.17 5.42
N ARG A 148 9.99 -16.03 6.15
CA ARG A 148 10.86 -15.59 7.21
C ARG A 148 12.04 -14.84 6.61
N VAL A 149 12.26 -13.61 7.07
CA VAL A 149 13.39 -12.79 6.62
C VAL A 149 14.51 -12.90 7.63
N THR A 150 15.72 -13.21 7.16
CA THR A 150 16.90 -13.45 8.01
C THR A 150 18.12 -12.69 7.54
N ILE A 151 19.04 -12.42 8.45
CA ILE A 151 20.31 -11.76 8.13
C ILE A 151 21.23 -12.69 7.34
N ALA A 152 21.60 -12.30 6.12
CA ALA A 152 22.45 -13.11 5.24
C ALA A 152 23.91 -13.21 5.74
N LYS A 153 24.42 -12.13 6.36
CA LYS A 153 25.80 -12.02 6.85
C LYS A 153 25.84 -11.33 8.21
N ARG A 154 26.65 -11.87 9.14
CA ARG A 154 26.89 -11.24 10.45
C ARG A 154 27.41 -9.81 10.24
N THR A 155 26.73 -8.85 10.84
CA THR A 155 27.04 -7.42 10.70
C THR A 155 27.04 -6.75 12.06
N VAL A 156 27.97 -5.81 12.26
CA VAL A 156 27.94 -4.88 13.38
C VAL A 156 27.36 -3.57 12.88
N VAL A 157 26.33 -3.07 13.55
CA VAL A 157 25.73 -1.75 13.32
C VAL A 157 26.34 -0.79 14.36
N PRO A 158 27.19 0.16 13.95
CA PRO A 158 27.79 1.14 14.86
C PRO A 158 26.76 2.01 15.57
N PRO A 159 27.12 2.67 16.68
CA PRO A 159 26.32 3.72 17.29
C PRO A 159 25.91 4.80 16.28
N ASN A 160 24.72 5.38 16.46
CA ASN A 160 24.22 6.53 15.68
C ASN A 160 24.39 6.39 14.16
N SER A 161 24.09 5.21 13.63
CA SER A 161 24.34 4.89 12.23
C SER A 161 23.18 4.15 11.57
N VAL A 162 23.19 4.12 10.24
CA VAL A 162 22.27 3.36 9.41
C VAL A 162 23.07 2.40 8.54
N VAL A 163 22.67 1.12 8.53
CA VAL A 163 23.27 0.12 7.64
C VAL A 163 22.17 -0.54 6.81
N ARG A 164 22.37 -0.65 5.50
CA ARG A 164 21.49 -1.38 4.58
C ARG A 164 22.05 -2.77 4.33
N LEU A 165 21.26 -3.81 4.62
CA LEU A 165 21.70 -5.20 4.50
C LEU A 165 20.79 -5.99 3.56
N LYS A 166 21.41 -6.76 2.67
CA LYS A 166 20.73 -7.87 2.00
C LYS A 166 20.36 -8.93 3.03
N CYS A 167 19.12 -9.37 2.97
CA CYS A 167 18.55 -10.38 3.84
C CYS A 167 18.07 -11.57 2.99
N ASP A 168 18.04 -12.75 3.59
CA ASP A 168 17.57 -13.97 2.95
C ASP A 168 16.10 -14.20 3.28
N MET A 169 15.35 -14.72 2.31
CA MET A 169 13.97 -15.19 2.49
C MET A 169 13.91 -16.71 2.35
N CYS A 170 13.10 -17.37 3.16
CA CYS A 170 12.93 -18.82 3.06
C CYS A 170 12.12 -19.26 1.83
N VAL A 171 11.38 -18.35 1.19
CA VAL A 171 10.58 -18.60 -0.02
C VAL A 171 10.67 -17.35 -0.90
N GLN A 172 10.74 -17.53 -2.22
CA GLN A 172 10.65 -16.45 -3.20
C GLN A 172 9.19 -16.02 -3.37
N MET A 173 8.96 -14.72 -3.53
CA MET A 173 7.63 -14.12 -3.59
C MET A 173 7.51 -13.27 -4.85
N LYS A 174 6.26 -12.96 -5.25
CA LYS A 174 5.96 -11.79 -6.10
C LYS A 174 6.23 -10.52 -5.30
N ASP A 175 5.49 -9.43 -5.51
CA ASP A 175 5.65 -8.22 -4.71
C ASP A 175 5.29 -8.51 -3.25
N TYR A 176 6.06 -7.94 -2.33
CA TYR A 176 5.92 -8.22 -0.90
C TYR A 176 6.32 -7.02 -0.05
N PHE A 177 5.87 -7.01 1.20
CA PHE A 177 6.42 -6.11 2.21
C PHE A 177 7.04 -6.90 3.37
N VAL A 178 8.09 -6.33 3.96
CA VAL A 178 8.73 -6.89 5.15
C VAL A 178 8.21 -6.16 6.38
N GLU A 179 7.65 -6.92 7.32
CA GLU A 179 7.30 -6.46 8.65
C GLU A 179 8.38 -6.87 9.66
N PRO A 180 9.12 -5.90 10.21
CA PRO A 180 10.13 -6.19 11.22
C PRO A 180 9.51 -6.64 12.54
N LYS A 181 10.27 -7.40 13.32
CA LYS A 181 9.88 -7.74 14.68
C LYS A 181 9.90 -6.51 15.59
N THR A 182 8.95 -6.46 16.51
CA THR A 182 8.78 -5.36 17.47
C THR A 182 9.81 -5.38 18.61
N ASP A 183 10.49 -6.50 18.86
CA ASP A 183 11.45 -6.67 19.97
C ASP A 183 12.91 -6.35 19.59
N MET A 184 13.14 -5.72 18.44
CA MET A 184 14.49 -5.37 17.99
C MET A 184 15.03 -4.13 18.70
N LYS A 185 16.32 -4.19 19.09
CA LYS A 185 17.06 -3.03 19.66
C LYS A 185 17.50 -2.00 18.60
N LEU A 186 17.09 -2.21 17.36
CA LEU A 186 17.37 -1.39 16.20
C LEU A 186 16.02 -0.97 15.62
N VAL A 187 15.95 0.25 15.10
CA VAL A 187 14.77 0.69 14.36
C VAL A 187 14.89 0.13 12.95
N VAL A 188 13.85 -0.56 12.51
CA VAL A 188 13.78 -1.19 11.19
C VAL A 188 12.47 -0.72 10.56
N PRO A 189 12.50 -0.01 9.42
CA PRO A 189 11.27 0.39 8.74
C PRO A 189 10.64 -0.80 8.02
N ARG A 190 9.32 -0.75 7.84
CA ARG A 190 8.65 -1.62 6.87
C ARG A 190 9.13 -1.23 5.48
N VAL A 191 9.42 -2.23 4.65
CA VAL A 191 9.89 -2.01 3.28
C VAL A 191 9.03 -2.82 2.31
N VAL A 192 8.64 -2.18 1.21
CA VAL A 192 7.98 -2.84 0.07
C VAL A 192 9.05 -3.18 -0.96
N ARG A 193 8.95 -4.36 -1.58
CA ARG A 193 9.89 -4.88 -2.56
C ARG A 193 9.14 -5.57 -3.69
N HIS A 194 9.70 -5.45 -4.90
CA HIS A 194 9.24 -6.22 -6.04
C HIS A 194 9.69 -7.68 -5.94
N GLY A 195 8.91 -8.57 -6.55
CA GLY A 195 9.23 -10.00 -6.56
C GLY A 195 10.53 -10.36 -7.26
N GLY A 196 11.12 -11.48 -6.85
CA GLY A 196 12.33 -12.06 -7.46
C GLY A 196 13.67 -11.63 -6.86
N ASP A 197 13.70 -10.61 -5.99
CA ASP A 197 14.91 -10.12 -5.33
C ASP A 197 15.01 -10.51 -3.84
N CYS A 198 16.25 -10.58 -3.33
CA CYS A 198 16.49 -10.67 -1.90
C CYS A 198 16.26 -9.30 -1.24
N PRO A 199 15.49 -9.20 -0.13
CA PRO A 199 15.17 -7.92 0.47
C PRO A 199 16.41 -7.20 0.98
N VAL A 200 16.54 -5.92 0.62
CA VAL A 200 17.46 -5.00 1.28
C VAL A 200 16.69 -4.28 2.38
N VAL A 201 17.17 -4.36 3.62
CA VAL A 201 16.50 -3.77 4.79
C VAL A 201 17.47 -2.79 5.48
N SER A 202 16.95 -1.63 5.87
CA SER A 202 17.69 -0.62 6.63
C SER A 202 17.60 -0.91 8.12
N PHE A 203 18.75 -0.86 8.81
CA PHE A 203 18.84 -0.98 10.26
C PHE A 203 19.40 0.31 10.81
N ILE A 204 18.62 0.98 11.65
CA ILE A 204 18.96 2.26 12.26
C ILE A 204 19.31 1.98 13.72
N ASN A 205 20.51 2.36 14.14
CA ASN A 205 20.94 2.29 15.53
C ASN A 205 20.96 3.69 16.15
N PRO A 206 19.89 4.09 16.84
CA PRO A 206 19.85 5.38 17.53
C PRO A 206 20.56 5.38 18.89
N SER A 207 21.28 4.30 19.25
CA SER A 207 21.92 4.16 20.55
C SER A 207 23.43 4.35 20.48
N GLU A 208 24.03 4.74 21.61
CA GLU A 208 25.48 4.89 21.79
C GLU A 208 26.27 3.55 21.79
N ASN A 209 25.58 2.43 21.66
CA ASN A 209 26.19 1.10 21.75
C ASN A 209 26.21 0.39 20.41
N TYR A 210 27.29 -0.33 20.12
CA TYR A 210 27.35 -1.23 18.98
C TYR A 210 26.28 -2.32 19.08
N ARG A 211 25.61 -2.63 17.97
CA ARG A 211 24.63 -3.71 17.88
C ARG A 211 25.09 -4.77 16.90
N VAL A 212 25.03 -6.04 17.29
CA VAL A 212 25.46 -7.14 16.43
C VAL A 212 24.24 -7.87 15.89
N LEU A 213 24.11 -7.90 14.57
CA LEU A 213 23.16 -8.73 13.83
C LEU A 213 23.86 -10.04 13.47
N LYS A 214 23.36 -11.17 13.98
CA LYS A 214 23.96 -12.49 13.74
C LYS A 214 23.45 -13.04 12.40
N LYS A 215 24.31 -13.74 11.65
CA LYS A 215 23.85 -14.48 10.46
C LYS A 215 22.72 -15.44 10.86
N GLY A 216 21.67 -15.50 10.05
CA GLY A 216 20.50 -16.36 10.26
C GLY A 216 19.51 -15.86 11.32
N SER A 217 19.78 -14.74 12.01
CA SER A 217 18.80 -14.17 12.94
C SER A 217 17.59 -13.66 12.16
N ILE A 218 16.40 -13.99 12.65
CA ILE A 218 15.13 -13.56 12.08
C ILE A 218 14.89 -12.10 12.42
N ILE A 219 14.66 -11.28 11.39
CA ILE A 219 14.39 -9.84 11.55
C ILE A 219 12.91 -9.51 11.41
N GLY A 220 12.13 -10.40 10.81
CA GLY A 220 10.75 -10.14 10.47
C GLY A 220 10.16 -11.19 9.54
N ASN A 221 8.95 -10.92 9.09
CA ASN A 221 8.24 -11.72 8.11
C ASN A 221 7.96 -10.88 6.87
N ALA A 222 8.08 -11.48 5.70
CA ALA A 222 7.63 -10.91 4.44
C ALA A 222 6.24 -11.48 4.12
N TYR A 223 5.35 -10.62 3.61
CA TYR A 223 4.00 -10.99 3.19
C TYR A 223 3.79 -10.54 1.75
N GLU A 224 3.23 -11.44 0.94
CA GLU A 224 2.89 -11.15 -0.46
C GLU A 224 1.79 -10.08 -0.57
N CYS A 225 1.96 -9.16 -1.52
CA CYS A 225 1.03 -8.07 -1.83
C CYS A 225 0.08 -8.50 -2.96
N SER A 226 -1.24 -8.43 -2.75
CA SER A 226 -2.21 -8.91 -3.74
C SER A 226 -2.80 -7.85 -4.68
N GLU A 227 -2.62 -6.55 -4.44
CA GLU A 227 -3.01 -5.44 -5.32
C GLU A 227 -2.64 -4.12 -4.63
N PHE A 228 -2.12 -3.13 -5.36
CA PHE A 228 -1.98 -1.76 -4.88
C PHE A 228 -3.29 -1.02 -5.19
N GLN A 229 -3.98 -0.48 -4.19
CA GLN A 229 -4.89 0.63 -4.46
C GLN A 229 -4.03 1.88 -4.62
N GLU A 230 -3.86 2.31 -5.87
CA GLU A 230 -3.41 3.68 -6.13
C GLU A 230 -4.45 4.62 -5.53
N ASP A 231 -3.98 5.52 -4.66
CA ASP A 231 -4.80 6.61 -4.17
C ASP A 231 -5.32 7.40 -5.39
N PRO A 232 -6.66 7.54 -5.57
CA PRO A 232 -7.22 8.30 -6.68
C PRO A 232 -6.84 9.79 -6.66
N PHE A 233 -6.19 10.28 -5.59
CA PHE A 233 -5.62 11.63 -5.51
C PHE A 233 -4.13 11.73 -5.86
N CYS A 234 -3.49 10.63 -6.27
CA CYS A 234 -2.14 10.71 -6.82
C CYS A 234 -2.21 11.28 -8.24
N GLU A 235 -2.28 12.61 -8.35
CA GLU A 235 -1.99 13.28 -9.61
C GLU A 235 -0.64 12.75 -10.11
N GLN A 236 -0.64 12.31 -11.37
CA GLN A 236 0.53 11.84 -12.09
C GLN A 236 1.64 12.89 -12.02
N SER A 237 2.48 12.80 -11.00
CA SER A 237 3.82 13.37 -11.06
C SER A 237 4.59 12.45 -11.99
N ALA A 238 4.81 12.96 -13.20
CA ALA A 238 5.74 12.36 -14.13
C ALA A 238 7.05 12.02 -13.40
N ASP A 239 7.48 10.77 -13.58
CA ASP A 239 8.79 10.23 -13.24
C ASP A 239 9.15 10.11 -11.75
N VAL A 240 8.44 9.24 -11.02
CA VAL A 240 9.11 8.47 -9.94
C VAL A 240 9.80 7.27 -10.57
N THR A 241 10.87 7.54 -11.33
CA THR A 241 11.83 6.48 -11.65
C THR A 241 12.51 6.05 -10.35
N CYS A 242 12.35 4.77 -10.01
CA CYS A 242 13.23 4.06 -9.09
C CYS A 242 14.68 4.34 -9.54
N SER A 243 15.37 5.22 -8.82
CA SER A 243 16.77 5.52 -9.08
C SER A 243 17.59 4.31 -8.65
N THR A 244 17.71 3.38 -9.59
CA THR A 244 18.86 2.50 -9.64
C THR A 244 20.06 3.43 -9.69
N VAL A 245 20.95 3.37 -8.70
CA VAL A 245 22.23 4.09 -8.74
C VAL A 245 23.01 3.52 -9.92
N LYS A 246 22.78 4.07 -11.10
CA LYS A 246 23.73 4.01 -12.19
C LYS A 246 24.78 5.05 -11.85
N GLU A 247 26.03 4.62 -11.91
CA GLU A 247 27.20 5.49 -11.91
C GLU A 247 26.92 6.62 -12.91
N GLY A 248 26.71 7.82 -12.38
CA GLY A 248 26.16 8.93 -13.16
C GLY A 248 27.18 9.43 -14.16
N GLU A 249 26.81 9.44 -15.45
CA GLU A 249 27.51 10.24 -16.44
C GLU A 249 27.47 11.71 -16.00
N LEU A 250 28.66 12.31 -15.99
CA LEU A 250 28.90 13.70 -15.64
C LEU A 250 27.92 14.62 -16.37
N CYS A 251 27.03 15.27 -15.61
CA CYS A 251 26.29 16.41 -16.13
C CYS A 251 27.30 17.50 -16.50
N ASN A 252 27.40 17.76 -17.80
CA ASN A 252 28.41 18.60 -18.42
C ASN A 252 28.07 20.08 -18.23
N HIS A 253 27.98 20.53 -16.98
CA HIS A 253 28.12 21.95 -16.67
C HIS A 253 29.61 22.23 -16.46
N GLN A 254 30.26 22.65 -17.54
CA GLN A 254 31.55 23.31 -17.47
C GLN A 254 31.38 24.61 -16.67
N CYS A 255 31.56 24.51 -15.35
CA CYS A 255 31.92 25.66 -14.55
C CYS A 255 33.36 25.44 -14.08
N GLU A 256 34.29 25.89 -14.91
CA GLU A 256 35.72 26.02 -14.56
C GLU A 256 35.91 27.26 -13.71
N LYS A 257 35.48 27.23 -12.44
CA LYS A 257 35.64 28.41 -11.61
C LYS A 257 36.00 28.07 -10.17
N GLY A 258 36.95 28.83 -9.64
CA GLY A 258 37.76 28.51 -8.47
C GLY A 258 37.13 28.91 -7.12
N PRO A 259 37.91 28.81 -6.02
CA PRO A 259 37.43 28.86 -4.62
C PRO A 259 36.78 30.20 -4.17
N LYS A 260 36.69 31.21 -5.04
CA LYS A 260 35.94 32.45 -4.78
C LYS A 260 34.43 32.34 -5.10
N GLU A 261 33.95 31.15 -5.47
CA GLU A 261 32.58 30.95 -5.96
C GLU A 261 31.65 30.14 -5.06
N VAL A 262 32.13 29.64 -3.92
CA VAL A 262 31.22 29.04 -2.94
C VAL A 262 30.40 30.18 -2.29
N PRO A 263 29.06 30.09 -2.29
CA PRO A 263 28.19 31.09 -1.68
C PRO A 263 28.62 31.42 -0.25
N SER A 264 28.47 32.68 0.16
CA SER A 264 28.99 33.17 1.46
C SER A 264 28.52 32.35 2.66
N HIS A 265 27.28 31.86 2.64
CA HIS A 265 26.70 31.01 3.68
C HIS A 265 27.30 29.59 3.75
N LEU A 266 27.99 29.13 2.70
CA LEU A 266 28.64 27.81 2.63
C LEU A 266 30.16 27.87 2.71
N GLN A 267 30.74 29.07 2.77
CA GLN A 267 32.19 29.25 2.85
C GLN A 267 32.77 28.63 4.11
N GLU A 268 32.09 28.76 5.25
CA GLU A 268 32.56 28.18 6.50
C GLU A 268 32.57 26.64 6.43
N MET A 269 31.51 26.04 5.89
CA MET A 269 31.42 24.59 5.69
C MET A 269 32.50 24.10 4.71
N TYR A 270 32.73 24.84 3.63
CA TYR A 270 33.78 24.53 2.67
C TYR A 270 35.17 24.57 3.30
N VAL A 271 35.54 25.64 4.01
CA VAL A 271 36.85 25.79 4.65
C VAL A 271 37.11 24.70 5.69
N LYS A 272 36.10 24.30 6.45
CA LYS A 272 36.21 23.18 7.41
C LYS A 272 36.40 21.83 6.71
N SER A 273 35.79 21.65 5.55
CA SER A 273 35.74 20.36 4.84
C SER A 273 36.91 20.12 3.89
N ILE A 274 37.68 21.16 3.52
CA ILE A 274 38.88 21.01 2.68
C ILE A 274 40.11 20.56 3.47
N VAL A 275 40.06 20.53 4.80
CA VAL A 275 41.20 20.12 5.64
C VAL A 275 41.47 18.62 5.42
N GLY A 276 42.52 18.33 4.64
CA GLY A 276 42.92 16.96 4.27
C GLY A 276 42.55 16.54 2.85
N LEU A 277 41.93 17.43 2.07
CA LEU A 277 41.68 17.20 0.64
C LEU A 277 42.81 17.75 -0.22
N ASN A 278 43.07 17.09 -1.35
CA ASN A 278 43.94 17.63 -2.39
C ASN A 278 43.21 18.68 -3.23
N GLU A 279 43.93 19.40 -4.09
CA GLU A 279 43.37 20.51 -4.86
C GLU A 279 42.24 20.10 -5.83
N GLU A 280 42.28 18.88 -6.37
CA GLU A 280 41.22 18.38 -7.25
C GLU A 280 39.94 18.06 -6.48
N GLN A 281 40.08 17.38 -5.34
CA GLN A 281 38.98 17.05 -4.44
C GLN A 281 38.34 18.32 -3.85
N ALA A 282 39.14 19.32 -3.51
CA ALA A 282 38.63 20.61 -3.04
C ALA A 282 37.78 21.30 -4.13
N LYS A 283 38.19 21.23 -5.40
CA LYS A 283 37.41 21.78 -6.53
C LYS A 283 36.10 21.02 -6.76
N GLU A 284 36.11 19.69 -6.66
CA GLU A 284 34.89 18.88 -6.76
C GLU A 284 33.90 19.20 -5.63
N LEU A 285 34.41 19.34 -4.40
CA LEU A 285 33.60 19.73 -3.26
C LEU A 285 32.97 21.12 -3.45
N ALA A 286 33.73 22.09 -3.97
CA ALA A 286 33.19 23.41 -4.27
C ALA A 286 32.05 23.34 -5.29
N LYS A 287 32.20 22.56 -6.37
CA LYS A 287 31.14 22.36 -7.37
C LYS A 287 29.90 21.71 -6.77
N LEU A 288 30.09 20.71 -5.92
CA LEU A 288 28.99 20.01 -5.25
C LEU A 288 28.20 20.98 -4.36
N LEU A 289 28.89 21.78 -3.55
CA LEU A 289 28.24 22.77 -2.68
C LEU A 289 27.50 23.85 -3.47
N CYS A 290 28.03 24.28 -4.62
CA CYS A 290 27.33 25.24 -5.48
C CYS A 290 26.07 24.64 -6.13
N ASN A 291 26.11 23.37 -6.53
CA ASN A 291 24.99 22.70 -7.20
C ASN A 291 23.81 22.43 -6.25
N PHE A 292 24.08 22.24 -4.95
CA PHE A 292 23.08 21.93 -3.93
C PHE A 292 22.98 23.02 -2.85
N GLN A 293 23.32 24.26 -3.20
CA GLN A 293 23.41 25.37 -2.25
C GLN A 293 22.06 25.71 -1.59
N ASP A 294 20.96 25.38 -2.25
CA ASP A 294 19.57 25.61 -1.84
C ASP A 294 19.10 24.64 -0.73
N VAL A 295 19.84 23.56 -0.47
CA VAL A 295 19.54 22.60 0.60
C VAL A 295 20.03 23.10 1.97
N PHE A 296 20.91 24.10 1.99
CA PHE A 296 21.55 24.59 3.20
C PHE A 296 20.98 25.95 3.62
N ALA A 297 20.82 26.14 4.93
CA ALA A 297 20.39 27.41 5.51
C ALA A 297 21.42 28.52 5.23
N LYS A 298 20.93 29.70 4.82
CA LYS A 298 21.76 30.87 4.51
C LYS A 298 22.19 31.66 5.75
N ASP A 299 21.41 31.60 6.83
CA ASP A 299 21.72 32.17 8.14
C ASP A 299 20.92 31.46 9.25
N ASP A 300 21.17 31.80 10.51
CA ASP A 300 20.52 31.20 11.68
C ASP A 300 18.99 31.47 11.76
N TYR A 301 18.46 32.34 10.89
CA TYR A 301 17.03 32.63 10.74
C TYR A 301 16.42 31.98 9.48
N ASP A 302 17.24 31.35 8.64
CA ASP A 302 16.82 30.58 7.48
C ASP A 302 16.37 29.17 7.92
N LEU A 303 15.18 29.12 8.51
CA LEU A 303 14.51 27.90 8.98
C LEU A 303 13.91 27.06 7.82
N GLY A 304 14.38 27.27 6.59
CA GLY A 304 13.78 26.75 5.37
C GLY A 304 12.57 27.58 4.91
N SER A 305 12.22 27.44 3.63
CA SER A 305 11.23 28.26 2.90
C SER A 305 9.76 28.07 3.31
N PHE A 306 9.48 27.75 4.58
CA PHE A 306 8.12 27.55 5.08
C PHE A 306 7.52 28.88 5.56
N ASN A 307 6.89 29.62 4.65
CA ASN A 307 6.29 30.94 4.91
C ASN A 307 4.77 30.88 5.19
N GLN A 308 4.23 29.79 5.74
CA GLN A 308 2.78 29.57 5.88
C GLN A 308 2.21 29.75 7.29
N ILE A 309 2.99 30.25 8.25
CA ILE A 309 2.44 30.63 9.56
C ILE A 309 2.16 32.13 9.54
N GLU A 310 0.90 32.51 9.35
CA GLU A 310 0.39 33.78 9.85
C GLU A 310 0.03 33.59 11.33
N HIS A 311 0.53 34.50 12.18
CA HIS A 311 0.15 34.60 13.59
C HIS A 311 -1.19 35.33 13.77
#